data_AF-A0A1X7SH18-F1
#
_entry.id   AF-A0A1X7SH18-F1
#
_cell.length_a   1.000
_cell.length_b   1.000
_cell.length_c   1.000
_cell.angle_alpha   90.00
_cell.angle_beta   90.00
_cell.angle_gamma   90.00
#
_symmetry.space_group_name_H-M   'P 1'
#
loop_
_entity.id
_entity.type
_entity.pdbx_description
1 polymer ?
#
loop_
_entity_poly.entity_id
_entity_poly.type
_entity_poly.pdbx_seq_one_letter_code
_entity_poly.pdbx_strand_id
1 'polypeptide(L)'
;IPLRGHLEVEHDDSLINVGNFLSFLKLHSRHIELLQSRMISGPKNATLLSHDYQNSMLSILAKSVMDYIINEVKEARYFTIMVDETKDISIKEQLALILCYVLKGVIH
;
A
#
# COMPACT_ATOMS: atom_id res chain seq x y z
N ILE A 1 3.87 -0.82 7.98
CA ILE A 1 2.89 -1.93 8.01
C ILE A 1 3.59 -3.25 7.74
N PRO A 2 3.37 -4.31 8.53
CA PRO A 2 3.90 -5.63 8.22
C PRO A 2 3.12 -6.21 7.03
N LEU A 3 3.81 -6.52 5.93
CA LEU A 3 3.16 -7.06 4.72
C LEU A 3 3.12 -8.58 4.68
N ARG A 4 4.10 -9.22 5.30
CA ARG A 4 4.24 -10.67 5.38
C ARG A 4 3.68 -11.22 6.69
N GLY A 5 3.06 -12.38 6.60
CA GLY A 5 2.63 -13.17 7.76
C GLY A 5 3.79 -13.96 8.34
N HIS A 6 3.60 -14.50 9.54
CA HIS A 6 4.54 -15.46 10.13
C HIS A 6 4.58 -16.77 9.32
N LEU A 7 3.44 -17.17 8.75
CA LEU A 7 3.28 -18.34 7.89
C LEU A 7 2.52 -17.92 6.62
N GLU A 8 3.22 -17.80 5.49
CA GLU A 8 2.62 -17.53 4.18
C GLU A 8 2.34 -18.87 3.47
N VAL A 9 1.17 -19.46 3.70
CA VAL A 9 0.76 -20.70 3.02
C VAL A 9 -0.37 -20.39 2.04
N GLU A 10 -0.14 -20.68 0.76
CA GLU A 10 -1.04 -20.29 -0.34
C GLU A 10 -2.37 -21.07 -0.32
N HIS A 11 -2.36 -22.31 0.22
CA HIS A 11 -3.47 -23.27 0.09
C HIS A 11 -4.04 -23.77 1.43
N ASP A 12 -3.80 -23.04 2.52
CA ASP A 12 -4.38 -23.37 3.82
C ASP A 12 -5.17 -22.18 4.35
N ASP A 13 -6.49 -22.22 4.15
CA ASP A 13 -7.42 -21.21 4.65
C ASP A 13 -7.75 -21.41 6.14
N SER A 14 -7.20 -22.45 6.80
CA SER A 14 -7.30 -22.62 8.25
C SER A 14 -6.33 -21.71 9.03
N LEU A 15 -5.36 -21.08 8.35
CA LEU A 15 -4.40 -20.17 8.95
C LEU A 15 -5.02 -18.81 9.24
N ILE A 16 -4.90 -18.38 10.50
CA ILE A 16 -5.47 -17.13 11.00
C ILE A 16 -4.77 -15.88 10.41
N ASN A 17 -3.48 -15.98 10.05
CA ASN A 17 -2.71 -14.84 9.54
C ASN A 17 -1.68 -15.24 8.48
N VAL A 18 -2.08 -15.12 7.22
CA VAL A 18 -1.22 -15.38 6.04
C VAL A 18 -0.48 -14.14 5.53
N GLY A 19 -0.60 -12.99 6.22
CA GLY A 19 -0.01 -11.72 5.81
C GLY A 19 -0.94 -10.84 4.99
N ASN A 20 -0.75 -9.52 5.13
CA ASN A 20 -1.61 -8.51 4.49
C ASN A 20 -1.51 -8.55 2.96
N PHE A 21 -0.32 -8.76 2.40
CA PHE A 21 -0.13 -8.75 0.96
C PHE A 21 -0.75 -9.98 0.28
N LEU A 22 -0.53 -11.18 0.84
CA LEU A 22 -1.17 -12.41 0.32
C LEU A 22 -2.69 -12.35 0.46
N SER A 23 -3.21 -11.81 1.58
CA SER A 23 -4.64 -11.57 1.77
C SER A 23 -5.21 -10.62 0.71
N PHE A 24 -4.48 -9.54 0.42
CA PHE A 24 -4.83 -8.60 -0.66
C PHE A 24 -4.88 -9.29 -2.03
N LEU A 25 -3.88 -10.12 -2.37
CA LEU A 25 -3.88 -10.87 -3.63
C LEU A 25 -5.02 -11.88 -3.71
N LYS A 26 -5.28 -12.65 -2.64
CA LYS A 26 -6.41 -13.61 -2.55
C LYS A 26 -7.76 -12.92 -2.70
N LEU A 27 -7.91 -11.69 -2.20
CA LEU A 27 -9.13 -10.92 -2.36
C LEU A 27 -9.34 -10.50 -3.82
N HIS A 28 -8.29 -9.96 -4.45
CA HIS A 28 -8.38 -9.43 -5.82
C HIS A 28 -8.40 -10.52 -6.89
N SER A 29 -7.83 -11.70 -6.61
CA SER A 29 -7.89 -12.84 -7.54
C SER A 29 -9.31 -13.35 -7.77
N ARG A 30 -10.27 -13.04 -6.89
CA ARG A 30 -11.69 -13.35 -7.10
C ARG A 30 -12.33 -12.56 -8.25
N HIS A 31 -11.70 -11.46 -8.64
CA HIS A 31 -12.24 -10.53 -9.64
C HIS A 31 -11.29 -10.32 -10.84
N ILE A 32 -10.03 -10.75 -10.74
CA ILE A 32 -9.02 -10.59 -11.78
C ILE A 32 -8.55 -11.96 -12.24
N GLU A 33 -9.08 -12.44 -13.36
CA GLU A 33 -8.78 -13.78 -13.92
C GLU A 33 -7.29 -14.00 -14.15
N LEU A 34 -6.56 -12.98 -14.61
CA LEU A 34 -5.11 -13.07 -14.83
C LEU A 34 -4.36 -13.33 -13.51
N LEU A 35 -4.75 -12.64 -12.43
CA LEU A 35 -4.15 -12.81 -11.11
C LEU A 35 -4.49 -14.20 -10.57
N GLN A 36 -5.75 -14.64 -10.72
CA GLN A 36 -6.19 -15.97 -10.33
C GLN A 36 -5.40 -17.07 -11.04
N SER A 37 -5.30 -16.99 -12.36
CA SER A 37 -4.54 -17.92 -13.20
C SER A 37 -3.06 -17.95 -12.78
N ARG A 38 -2.48 -16.78 -12.49
CA ARG A 38 -1.09 -16.71 -12.01
C ARG A 38 -0.89 -17.35 -10.65
N MET A 39 -1.85 -17.22 -9.73
CA MET A 39 -1.77 -17.81 -8.39
C MET A 39 -2.02 -19.33 -8.39
N ILE A 40 -2.88 -19.85 -9.26
CA ILE A 40 -3.24 -21.28 -9.29
C ILE A 40 -2.34 -22.08 -10.22
N SER A 41 -2.05 -21.55 -11.41
CA SER A 41 -1.38 -22.26 -12.51
C SER A 41 0.02 -21.72 -12.81
N GLY A 42 0.47 -20.69 -12.07
CA GLY A 42 1.81 -20.16 -12.21
C GLY A 42 2.90 -21.14 -11.77
N PRO A 43 4.13 -20.99 -12.27
CA PRO A 43 5.25 -21.78 -11.79
C PRO A 43 5.54 -21.43 -10.32
N LYS A 44 5.96 -22.43 -9.53
CA LYS A 44 6.14 -22.31 -8.06
C LYS A 44 7.10 -21.19 -7.62
N ASN A 45 7.94 -20.70 -8.50
CA ASN A 45 8.87 -19.59 -8.24
C ASN A 45 8.28 -18.19 -8.54
N ALA A 46 7.05 -18.11 -9.03
CA ALA A 46 6.42 -16.87 -9.46
C ALA A 46 5.16 -16.52 -8.64
N THR A 47 5.26 -16.70 -7.34
CA THR A 47 4.17 -16.50 -6.36
C THR A 47 3.72 -15.05 -6.20
N LEU A 48 4.36 -14.09 -6.87
CA LEU A 48 4.18 -12.64 -6.68
C LEU A 48 4.52 -12.14 -5.26
N LEU A 49 4.96 -13.03 -4.38
CA LEU A 49 5.29 -12.74 -2.99
C LEU A 49 6.76 -12.34 -2.81
N SER A 50 7.58 -12.19 -3.85
CA SER A 50 8.96 -11.72 -3.65
C SER A 50 8.98 -10.27 -3.15
N HIS A 51 10.03 -9.88 -2.42
CA HIS A 51 10.18 -8.50 -1.96
C HIS A 51 10.13 -7.49 -3.12
N ASP A 52 10.73 -7.83 -4.26
CA ASP A 52 10.76 -6.95 -5.43
C ASP A 52 9.37 -6.74 -6.03
N TYR A 53 8.58 -7.81 -6.17
CA TYR A 53 7.19 -7.70 -6.64
C TYR A 53 6.32 -6.92 -5.67
N GLN A 54 6.42 -7.21 -4.36
CA GLN A 54 5.68 -6.49 -3.31
C GLN A 54 5.99 -4.99 -3.36
N ASN A 55 7.26 -4.60 -3.36
CA ASN A 55 7.66 -3.21 -3.36
C ASN A 55 7.30 -2.49 -4.67
N SER A 56 7.42 -3.16 -5.82
CA SER A 56 7.02 -2.59 -7.10
C SER A 56 5.54 -2.27 -7.11
N MET A 57 4.71 -3.21 -6.62
CA MET A 57 3.27 -3.01 -6.54
C MET A 57 2.89 -1.89 -5.58
N LEU A 58 3.51 -1.85 -4.39
CA LEU A 58 3.33 -0.74 -3.43
C LEU A 58 3.70 0.60 -4.04
N SER A 59 4.81 0.66 -4.78
CA SER A 59 5.29 1.91 -5.40
C SER A 59 4.29 2.43 -6.43
N ILE A 60 3.70 1.55 -7.23
CA ILE A 60 2.66 1.90 -8.21
C ILE A 60 1.40 2.41 -7.49
N LEU A 61 0.94 1.70 -6.46
CA LEU A 61 -0.24 2.10 -5.68
C LEU A 61 -0.02 3.43 -4.96
N ALA A 62 1.12 3.60 -4.30
CA ALA A 62 1.49 4.83 -3.61
C ALA A 62 1.55 6.01 -4.59
N LYS A 63 2.15 5.81 -5.77
CA LYS A 63 2.16 6.83 -6.83
C LYS A 63 0.76 7.17 -7.29
N SER A 64 -0.10 6.18 -7.54
CA SER A 64 -1.48 6.43 -7.98
C SER A 64 -2.28 7.25 -6.96
N VAL A 65 -2.16 6.93 -5.66
CA VAL A 65 -2.82 7.67 -4.58
C VAL A 65 -2.25 9.09 -4.48
N MET A 66 -0.93 9.23 -4.56
CA MET A 66 -0.26 10.53 -4.51
C MET A 66 -0.66 11.41 -5.70
N ASP A 67 -0.67 10.87 -6.92
CA ASP A 67 -1.09 11.61 -8.12
C ASP A 67 -2.56 12.06 -8.01
N TYR A 68 -3.43 11.21 -7.44
CA TYR A 68 -4.83 11.56 -7.17
C TYR A 68 -4.94 12.72 -6.18
N ILE A 69 -4.29 12.63 -5.01
CA ILE A 69 -4.30 13.68 -3.98
C ILE A 69 -3.70 14.99 -4.54
N ILE A 70 -2.60 14.91 -5.30
CA ILE A 70 -1.97 16.08 -5.92
C ILE A 70 -2.92 16.77 -6.89
N ASN A 71 -3.71 16.01 -7.65
CA ASN A 71 -4.70 16.60 -8.56
C ASN A 71 -5.82 17.29 -7.78
N GLU A 72 -6.32 16.69 -6.69
CA GLU A 72 -7.30 17.34 -5.81
C GLU A 72 -6.77 18.65 -5.20
N VAL A 73 -5.50 18.65 -4.77
CA VAL A 73 -4.83 19.85 -4.22
C VAL A 73 -4.65 20.93 -5.28
N LYS A 74 -4.35 20.56 -6.53
CA LYS A 74 -4.28 21.51 -7.66
C LYS A 74 -5.63 22.15 -7.98
N GLU A 75 -6.72 21.42 -7.78
CA GLU A 75 -8.09 21.94 -7.93
C GLU A 75 -8.52 22.78 -6.72
N ALA A 76 -7.99 22.50 -5.53
CA ALA A 76 -8.31 23.22 -4.31
C ALA A 76 -7.84 24.68 -4.37
N ARG A 77 -8.71 25.60 -3.96
CA ARG A 77 -8.37 27.03 -3.86
C ARG A 77 -7.40 27.32 -2.71
N TYR A 78 -7.49 26.52 -1.65
CA TYR A 78 -6.75 26.71 -0.41
C TYR A 78 -6.13 25.39 0.02
N PHE A 79 -4.84 25.41 0.33
CA PHE A 79 -4.11 24.31 0.94
C PHE A 79 -3.10 24.85 1.95
N THR A 80 -2.70 24.01 2.88
CA THR A 80 -1.63 24.28 3.85
C THR A 80 -0.76 23.04 4.01
N ILE A 81 0.52 23.27 4.28
CA ILE A 81 1.49 22.22 4.59
C ILE A 81 2.02 22.51 5.99
N MET A 82 1.84 21.56 6.89
CA MET A 82 2.42 21.59 8.23
C MET A 82 3.58 20.62 8.27
N VAL A 83 4.68 21.06 8.87
CA VAL A 83 5.91 20.28 9.01
C VAL A 83 6.27 20.28 10.48
N ASP A 84 6.44 19.09 11.04
CA ASP A 84 6.86 18.89 12.43
C ASP A 84 8.11 18.03 12.46
N GLU A 85 9.11 18.45 13.24
CA GLU A 85 10.38 17.75 13.37
C GLU A 85 10.54 17.32 14.82
N THR A 86 10.74 16.02 15.02
CA THR A 86 10.96 15.43 16.34
C THR A 86 12.25 14.64 16.35
N LYS A 87 12.95 14.66 17.48
CA LYS A 87 14.18 13.88 17.67
C LYS A 87 13.87 12.67 18.53
N ASP A 88 14.15 11.47 18.00
CA ASP A 88 13.95 10.24 18.77
C ASP A 88 15.11 9.96 19.73
N ILE A 89 14.91 8.96 20.61
CA ILE A 89 15.89 8.52 21.62
C ILE A 89 17.22 8.08 20.97
N SER A 90 17.19 7.70 19.69
CA SER A 90 18.37 7.31 18.91
C SER A 90 19.09 8.47 18.23
N ILE A 91 18.73 9.73 18.55
CA ILE A 91 19.29 10.96 17.97
C ILE A 91 19.00 11.06 16.47
N LYS A 92 18.01 10.32 15.96
CA LYS A 92 17.54 10.47 14.58
C LYS A 92 16.42 11.50 14.53
N GLU A 93 16.55 12.42 13.57
CA GLU A 93 15.50 13.38 13.23
C GLU A 93 14.40 12.66 12.44
N GLN A 94 13.16 12.87 12.85
CA GLN A 94 11.96 12.39 12.18
C GLN A 94 11.13 13.59 11.75
N LEU A 95 10.88 13.71 10.45
CA LEU A 95 10.09 14.77 9.86
C LEU A 95 8.69 14.24 9.50
N ALA A 96 7.65 14.85 10.08
CA ALA A 96 6.27 14.61 9.71
C ALA A 96 5.78 15.75 8.80
N LEU A 97 5.18 15.40 7.67
CA LEU A 97 4.54 16.35 6.75
C LEU A 97 3.05 16.06 6.69
N ILE A 98 2.24 17.09 6.93
CA ILE A 98 0.78 17.03 6.83
C ILE A 98 0.34 18.02 5.77
N LEU A 99 -0.36 17.51 4.75
CA LEU A 99 -1.00 18.32 3.71
C LEU A 99 -2.50 18.37 4.00
N CYS A 100 -3.05 19.57 4.15
CA CYS A 100 -4.48 19.78 4.29
C CYS A 100 -5.00 20.72 3.21
N TYR A 101 -6.15 20.43 2.61
CA TYR A 101 -6.72 21.23 1.53
C TYR A 101 -8.24 21.26 1.57
N VAL A 102 -8.84 22.31 0.98
CA VAL A 102 -10.30 22.47 0.92
C VAL A 102 -10.79 22.22 -0.50
N LEU A 103 -11.52 21.11 -0.69
CA LEU A 103 -12.13 20.75 -1.95
C LEU A 103 -13.66 20.75 -1.81
N LYS A 104 -14.35 21.53 -2.65
CA LYS A 104 -15.83 21.62 -2.66
C LYS A 104 -16.45 21.88 -1.27
N GLY A 105 -15.77 22.67 -0.44
CA GLY A 105 -16.22 23.01 0.92
C GLY A 105 -15.93 21.95 1.98
N VAL A 106 -15.26 20.85 1.64
CA VAL A 106 -14.82 19.80 2.57
C VAL A 106 -13.32 19.94 2.82
N ILE A 107 -12.90 19.73 4.07
CA ILE A 107 -11.48 19.70 4.46
C ILE A 107 -10.98 18.27 4.31
N HIS A 108 -9.87 18.13 3.60
CA HIS A 108 -9.14 16.89 3.37
C HIS A 108 -7.74 16.99 3.98
#